data_AF-A0A1Y5GLZ3-F1
#
_entry.id   AF-A0A1Y5GLZ3-F1
#
_cell.length_a   1.000
_cell.length_b   1.000
_cell.length_c   1.000
_cell.angle_alpha   90.00
_cell.angle_beta   90.00
_cell.angle_gamma   90.00
#
_symmetry.space_group_name_H-M   'P 1'
#
loop_
_entity.id
_entity.type
_entity.pdbx_description
1 polymer ?
#
loop_
_entity_poly.entity_id
_entity_poly.type
_entity_poly.pdbx_seq_one_letter_code
_entity_poly.pdbx_strand_id
1 'polypeptide(L)'
;MEIIIGLAAFILLWMMWRLYQAKQYNRFIDWLNVDISPKLAQVLIAEMEQNRSELFPNTEDHIHAALMYYRQYPVRIFEAAVAREVIEQGWLIDKPHKRWAAHLLFIQAAYRLKNG
;
A
#
# COMPACT_ATOMS: atom_id res chain seq x y z
N MET A 1 -17.80 43.81 -2.12
CA MET A 1 -16.39 43.37 -1.98
C MET A 1 -16.20 42.37 -0.85
N GLU A 2 -16.79 42.58 0.33
CA GLU A 2 -16.66 41.69 1.50
C GLU A 2 -17.05 40.22 1.24
N ILE A 3 -18.15 39.99 0.51
CA ILE A 3 -18.59 38.63 0.14
C ILE A 3 -17.55 37.90 -0.72
N ILE A 4 -16.93 38.62 -1.68
CA ILE A 4 -15.92 38.05 -2.58
C ILE A 4 -14.65 37.71 -1.78
N ILE A 5 -14.24 38.58 -0.86
CA ILE A 5 -13.09 38.35 0.02
C ILE A 5 -13.34 37.13 0.92
N GLY A 6 -14.52 37.02 1.53
CA GLY A 6 -14.89 35.88 2.37
C GLY A 6 -14.90 34.56 1.58
N LEU A 7 -15.45 34.57 0.37
CA LEU A 7 -15.48 33.40 -0.50
C LEU A 7 -14.07 32.97 -0.94
N ALA A 8 -13.21 33.94 -1.28
CA ALA A 8 -11.81 33.66 -1.61
C ALA A 8 -11.06 33.02 -0.44
N ALA A 9 -11.22 33.56 0.78
CA ALA A 9 -10.60 32.99 1.98
C ALA A 9 -11.08 31.55 2.26
N PHE A 10 -12.37 31.29 2.08
CA PHE A 10 -12.93 29.94 2.24
C PHE A 10 -12.33 28.93 1.24
N ILE A 11 -12.25 29.31 -0.04
CA ILE A 11 -11.64 28.47 -1.07
C ILE A 11 -10.17 28.16 -0.73
N LEU A 12 -9.41 29.16 -0.27
CA LEU A 12 -8.02 28.96 0.12
C LEU A 12 -7.88 27.96 1.27
N LEU A 13 -8.69 28.08 2.33
CA LEU A 13 -8.70 27.13 3.45
C LEU A 13 -9.04 25.72 2.97
N TRP A 14 -10.04 25.59 2.10
CA TRP A 14 -10.42 24.31 1.53
C TRP A 14 -9.30 23.68 0.68
N MET A 15 -8.59 24.48 -0.13
CA MET A 15 -7.44 24.01 -0.91
C MET A 15 -6.28 23.56 -0.02
N MET A 16 -5.98 24.30 1.05
CA MET A 16 -4.96 23.90 2.03
C MET A 16 -5.31 22.56 2.69
N TRP A 17 -6.58 22.38 3.07
CA TRP A 17 -7.07 21.12 3.61
C TRP A 17 -6.95 19.96 2.62
N ARG A 18 -7.28 20.18 1.34
CA ARG A 18 -7.10 19.20 0.26
C ARG A 18 -5.64 18.82 0.08
N LEU A 19 -4.74 19.80 0.10
CA LEU A 19 -3.29 19.56 0.01
C LEU A 19 -2.78 18.73 1.19
N TYR A 20 -3.24 19.01 2.41
CA TYR A 20 -2.90 18.21 3.58
C TYR A 20 -3.33 16.75 3.40
N GLN A 21 -4.57 16.49 2.95
CA GLN A 21 -5.04 15.13 2.70
C GLN A 21 -4.20 14.39 1.66
N ALA A 22 -3.83 15.06 0.56
CA ALA A 22 -2.97 14.48 -0.47
C ALA A 22 -1.58 14.13 0.07
N LYS A 23 -0.99 14.99 0.91
CA LYS A 23 0.29 14.70 1.58
C LYS A 23 0.20 13.48 2.50
N GLN A 24 -0.89 13.31 3.24
CA GLN A 24 -1.08 12.11 4.08
C GLN A 24 -1.18 10.83 3.23
N TYR A 25 -1.87 10.88 2.09
CA TYR A 25 -1.93 9.74 1.18
C TYR A 25 -0.55 9.41 0.59
N ASN A 26 0.22 10.41 0.17
CA ASN A 26 1.58 10.17 -0.32
C ASN A 26 2.46 9.53 0.76
N ARG A 27 2.37 10.01 2.00
CA ARG A 27 3.08 9.37 3.14
C ARG A 27 2.67 7.92 3.34
N PHE A 28 1.40 7.57 3.12
CA PHE A 28 0.96 6.18 3.16
C PHE A 28 1.60 5.34 2.05
N ILE A 29 1.71 5.87 0.82
CA ILE A 29 2.41 5.18 -0.28
C ILE A 29 3.91 5.03 0.03
N ASP A 30 4.54 6.08 0.56
CA ASP A 30 5.95 6.03 0.97
C ASP A 30 6.16 4.97 2.07
N TRP A 31 5.29 4.94 3.07
CA TRP A 31 5.30 3.92 4.12
C TRP A 31 5.16 2.49 3.56
N LEU A 32 4.29 2.26 2.58
CA LEU A 32 4.20 0.95 1.92
C LEU A 32 5.53 0.56 1.26
N ASN A 33 6.15 1.49 0.54
CA ASN A 33 7.35 1.20 -0.23
C ASN A 33 8.62 1.09 0.64
N VAL A 34 8.74 1.94 1.66
CA VAL A 34 9.95 2.05 2.48
C VAL A 34 9.89 1.14 3.69
N ASP A 35 8.74 1.04 4.37
CA ASP A 35 8.63 0.32 5.64
C ASP A 35 8.03 -1.08 5.48
N ILE A 36 6.97 -1.22 4.67
CA ILE A 36 6.26 -2.50 4.53
C ILE A 36 6.92 -3.42 3.50
N SER A 37 7.35 -2.88 2.36
CA SER A 37 7.97 -3.67 1.29
C SER A 37 9.16 -4.51 1.75
N PRO A 38 10.10 -4.01 2.60
CA PRO A 38 11.20 -4.83 3.10
C PRO A 38 10.74 -5.91 4.10
N LYS A 39 9.76 -5.62 4.96
CA LYS A 39 9.20 -6.60 5.91
C LYS A 39 8.48 -7.72 5.17
N LEU A 40 7.68 -7.36 4.16
CA LEU A 40 7.02 -8.32 3.28
C LEU A 40 8.05 -9.19 2.55
N ALA A 41 9.16 -8.62 2.10
CA ALA A 41 10.23 -9.40 1.45
C ALA A 41 10.80 -10.48 2.36
N GLN A 42 11.07 -10.15 3.64
CA GLN A 42 11.57 -11.12 4.61
C GLN A 42 10.58 -12.27 4.84
N VAL A 43 9.29 -11.96 4.98
CA VAL A 43 8.25 -12.97 5.14
C VAL A 43 8.14 -13.85 3.90
N LEU A 44 8.15 -13.27 2.70
CA LEU A 44 8.09 -14.03 1.44
C LEU A 44 9.29 -14.98 1.28
N ILE A 45 10.50 -14.52 1.58
CA ILE A 45 11.70 -15.36 1.52
C ILE A 45 11.57 -16.53 2.50
N ALA A 46 11.21 -16.26 3.75
CA ALA A 46 11.03 -17.30 4.77
C ALA A 46 9.96 -18.32 4.38
N GLU A 47 8.80 -17.87 3.88
CA GLU A 47 7.74 -18.76 3.39
C GLU A 47 8.23 -19.66 2.25
N MET A 48 8.97 -19.11 1.28
CA MET A 48 9.47 -19.87 0.14
C MET A 48 10.56 -20.86 0.52
N GLU A 49 11.45 -20.49 1.43
CA GLU A 49 12.48 -21.38 1.96
C GLU A 49 11.86 -22.52 2.79
N GLN A 50 10.87 -22.23 3.63
CA GLN A 50 10.15 -23.24 4.42
C GLN A 50 9.38 -24.24 3.54
N ASN A 51 8.79 -23.76 2.44
CA ASN A 51 8.03 -24.60 1.51
C ASN A 51 8.90 -25.22 0.40
N ARG A 52 10.22 -25.09 0.50
CA ARG A 52 11.14 -25.67 -0.48
C ARG A 52 11.01 -27.20 -0.48
N SER A 53 10.76 -27.76 -1.65
CA SER A 53 10.61 -29.20 -1.86
C SER A 53 11.01 -29.57 -3.29
N GLU A 54 11.01 -30.86 -3.62
CA GLU A 54 11.27 -31.32 -4.99
C GLU A 54 10.21 -30.80 -6.00
N LEU A 55 8.96 -30.62 -5.54
CA LEU A 55 7.86 -30.07 -6.33
C LEU A 55 7.88 -28.54 -6.42
N PHE A 56 8.34 -27.88 -5.36
CA PHE A 56 8.47 -26.43 -5.27
C PHE A 56 9.93 -26.07 -4.96
N PRO A 57 10.79 -26.04 -5.98
CA PRO A 57 12.24 -25.94 -5.75
C PRO A 57 12.65 -24.61 -5.10
N ASN A 58 11.83 -23.55 -5.24
CA ASN A 58 12.02 -22.24 -4.61
C ASN A 58 13.49 -21.81 -4.61
N THR A 59 14.11 -21.93 -5.79
CA THR A 59 15.48 -21.47 -6.03
C THR A 59 15.55 -19.95 -5.89
N GLU A 60 16.76 -19.42 -5.85
CA GLU A 60 16.99 -17.97 -5.74
C GLU A 60 16.27 -17.19 -6.85
N ASP A 61 16.23 -17.72 -8.07
CA ASP A 61 15.50 -17.10 -9.19
C ASP A 61 14.00 -17.00 -8.94
N HIS A 62 13.39 -18.05 -8.35
CA HIS A 62 11.97 -18.05 -8.00
C HIS A 62 11.68 -17.03 -6.90
N ILE A 63 12.55 -16.97 -5.88
CA ILE A 63 12.43 -15.99 -4.80
C ILE A 63 12.54 -14.58 -5.37
N HIS A 64 13.53 -14.32 -6.23
CA HIS A 64 13.71 -13.03 -6.86
C HIS A 64 12.50 -12.62 -7.71
N ALA A 65 11.96 -13.55 -8.53
CA ALA A 65 10.77 -13.30 -9.33
C ALA A 65 9.53 -13.01 -8.46
N ALA A 66 9.34 -13.74 -7.37
CA ALA A 66 8.26 -13.50 -6.42
C ALA A 66 8.39 -12.13 -5.75
N LEU A 67 9.58 -11.78 -5.26
CA LEU A 67 9.85 -10.47 -4.68
C LEU A 67 9.58 -9.34 -5.67
N MET A 68 10.04 -9.50 -6.92
CA MET A 68 9.77 -8.54 -7.98
C MET A 68 8.27 -8.38 -8.20
N TYR A 69 7.53 -9.49 -8.34
CA TYR A 69 6.09 -9.46 -8.61
C TYR A 69 5.28 -8.77 -7.50
N TYR A 70 5.52 -9.14 -6.23
CA TYR A 70 4.76 -8.61 -5.09
C TYR A 70 5.13 -7.16 -4.74
N ARG A 71 6.39 -6.77 -4.97
CA ARG A 71 6.89 -5.44 -4.57
C ARG A 71 6.85 -4.39 -5.68
N GLN A 72 6.47 -4.78 -6.90
CA GLN A 72 6.42 -3.87 -8.05
C GLN A 72 5.39 -2.74 -7.88
N TYR A 73 4.27 -2.99 -7.22
CA TYR A 73 3.17 -2.03 -7.09
C TYR A 73 2.72 -1.88 -5.62
N PRO A 74 2.45 -0.66 -5.15
CA PRO A 74 1.97 -0.42 -3.78
C PRO A 74 0.72 -1.22 -3.43
N VAL A 75 -0.21 -1.40 -4.38
CA VAL A 75 -1.41 -2.21 -4.14
C VAL A 75 -1.10 -3.68 -3.84
N ARG A 76 -0.10 -4.28 -4.51
CA ARG A 76 0.30 -5.67 -4.25
C ARG A 76 1.07 -5.79 -2.94
N ILE A 77 1.92 -4.81 -2.63
CA ILE A 77 2.59 -4.72 -1.34
C ILE A 77 1.52 -4.72 -0.24
N PHE A 78 0.51 -3.85 -0.37
CA PHE A 78 -0.58 -3.75 0.59
C PHE A 78 -1.38 -5.05 0.72
N GLU A 79 -1.89 -5.60 -0.39
CA GLU A 79 -2.70 -6.83 -0.36
C GLU A 79 -1.92 -8.02 0.20
N ALA A 80 -0.66 -8.21 -0.23
CA ALA A 80 0.18 -9.30 0.26
C ALA A 80 0.58 -9.12 1.73
N ALA A 81 0.86 -7.89 2.16
CA ALA A 81 1.20 -7.58 3.54
C ALA A 81 0.01 -7.75 4.49
N VAL A 82 -1.21 -7.43 4.05
CA VAL A 82 -2.43 -7.71 4.82
C VAL A 82 -2.69 -9.21 4.90
N ALA A 83 -2.56 -9.95 3.79
CA ALA A 83 -2.80 -11.39 3.76
C ALA A 83 -1.82 -12.20 4.63
N ARG A 84 -0.63 -11.65 4.87
CA ARG A 84 0.44 -12.26 5.68
C ARG A 84 0.62 -11.61 7.05
N GLU A 85 -0.33 -10.77 7.45
CA GLU A 85 -0.33 -10.09 8.74
C GLU A 85 0.93 -9.24 9.02
N VAL A 86 1.66 -8.84 7.98
CA VAL A 86 2.73 -7.84 8.07
C VAL A 86 2.15 -6.46 8.40
N ILE A 87 0.94 -6.19 7.89
CA ILE A 87 0.08 -5.12 8.35
C ILE A 87 -0.99 -5.76 9.23
N GLU A 88 -1.00 -5.40 10.51
CA GLU A 88 -1.99 -5.90 11.46
C GLU A 88 -3.41 -5.48 11.07
N GLN A 89 -4.39 -6.36 11.28
CA GLN A 89 -5.80 -6.06 11.00
C GLN A 89 -6.30 -4.83 11.77
N GLY A 90 -5.75 -4.58 12.97
CA GLY A 90 -6.05 -3.41 13.79
C GLY A 90 -5.73 -2.08 13.10
N TRP A 91 -4.71 -2.05 12.24
CA TRP A 91 -4.33 -0.85 11.47
C TRP A 91 -5.48 -0.37 10.56
N LEU A 92 -6.26 -1.31 10.03
CA LEU A 92 -7.40 -1.01 9.18
C LEU A 92 -8.63 -0.55 9.95
N ILE A 93 -8.61 -0.46 11.29
CA ILE A 93 -9.76 0.04 12.08
C ILE A 93 -9.87 1.56 11.93
N ASP A 94 -8.74 2.26 11.83
CA ASP A 94 -8.66 3.70 11.71
C ASP A 94 -9.32 4.22 10.41
N LYS A 95 -10.26 5.17 10.56
CA LYS A 95 -11.00 5.74 9.43
C LYS A 95 -10.11 6.35 8.34
N PRO A 96 -9.01 7.06 8.65
CA PRO A 96 -8.08 7.54 7.62
C PRO A 96 -7.44 6.40 6.82
N HIS A 97 -6.98 5.34 7.49
CA HIS A 97 -6.32 4.19 6.88
C HIS A 97 -7.27 3.45 5.93
N LYS A 98 -8.52 3.21 6.35
CA LYS A 98 -9.57 2.64 5.48
C LYS A 98 -9.74 3.44 4.19
N ARG A 99 -9.76 4.78 4.29
CA ARG A 99 -9.93 5.64 3.11
C ARG A 99 -8.72 5.57 2.18
N TRP A 100 -7.50 5.56 2.72
CA TRP A 100 -6.29 5.44 1.92
C TRP A 100 -6.21 4.08 1.23
N ALA A 101 -6.48 2.99 1.95
CA ALA A 101 -6.52 1.64 1.40
C ALA A 101 -7.59 1.51 0.29
N ALA A 102 -8.81 1.97 0.55
CA ALA A 102 -9.89 1.94 -0.46
C ALA A 102 -9.51 2.77 -1.70
N HIS A 103 -8.89 3.93 -1.51
CA HIS A 103 -8.40 4.74 -2.63
C HIS A 103 -7.35 3.99 -3.44
N LEU A 104 -6.34 3.40 -2.78
CA LEU A 104 -5.28 2.61 -3.42
C LEU A 104 -5.85 1.44 -4.24
N LEU A 105 -6.74 0.65 -3.63
CA LEU A 105 -7.39 -0.49 -4.27
C LEU A 105 -8.19 -0.09 -5.51
N PHE A 106 -8.80 1.10 -5.48
CA PHE A 106 -9.53 1.64 -6.62
C PHE A 106 -8.59 2.14 -7.73
N ILE A 107 -7.61 2.99 -7.39
CA ILE A 107 -6.75 3.63 -8.41
C ILE A 107 -5.78 2.66 -9.08
N GLN A 108 -5.36 1.61 -8.38
CA GLN A 108 -4.44 0.59 -8.89
C GLN A 108 -5.15 -0.75 -9.13
N ALA A 109 -6.47 -0.73 -9.38
CA ALA A 109 -7.27 -1.93 -9.60
C ALA A 109 -6.68 -2.89 -10.64
N ALA A 110 -6.10 -2.36 -11.72
CA ALA A 110 -5.47 -3.14 -12.79
C ALA A 110 -4.23 -3.95 -12.34
N TYR A 111 -3.60 -3.56 -11.25
CA TYR A 111 -2.36 -4.17 -10.74
C TYR A 111 -2.59 -5.05 -9.51
N ARG A 112 -3.83 -5.14 -9.03
CA ARG A 112 -4.18 -5.97 -7.87
C ARG A 112 -3.77 -7.42 -8.07
N LEU A 113 -3.57 -8.11 -6.96
CA LEU A 113 -3.43 -9.56 -6.98
C LEU A 113 -4.72 -10.14 -7.57
N LYS A 114 -4.59 -10.89 -8.66
CA LYS A 114 -5.73 -11.65 -9.18
C LYS A 114 -5.95 -12.77 -8.18
N ASN A 115 -7.14 -12.80 -7.58
CA ASN A 115 -7.58 -13.99 -6.87
C ASN A 115 -7.52 -15.15 -7.87
N GLY A 116 -6.68 -16.14 -7.57
CA GLY A 116 -6.65 -17.41 -8.30
C GLY A 116 -7.96 -18.17 -8.14
#